data_AF-A0A2U9IDI7-F1
#
_entry.id   AF-A0A2U9IDI7-F1
#
_cell.length_a   1.000
_cell.length_b   1.000
_cell.length_c   1.000
_cell.angle_alpha   90.00
_cell.angle_beta   90.00
_cell.angle_gamma   90.00
#
_symmetry.space_group_name_H-M   'P 1'
#
loop_
_entity.id
_entity.type
_entity.pdbx_description
1 polymer ?
#
loop_
_entity_poly.entity_id
_entity_poly.type
_entity_poly.pdbx_seq_one_letter_code
_entity_poly.pdbx_strand_id
1 'polypeptide(L)'
;MARSSKSKKKTKNNDSKLIYVPFVILAIIVGLFIALPYVHSSNTPSSISSTQNNGPLSDLVKISNVGYANTTQVYFISWYGCPFGAALSWPLYIALQDYGNVSVVTHYSITEPDIDNGLQGVPGLIFTKFNSTSNVAFHFLYIYNQNLTATPSGVPLNNNAVSIGLQEIKDNEPYFVYNIIYQYEVNETFPGLLAPIAYEGHPSHIATALIITGPKGTWLLIGYPNPLTPSTIISINNSSSQLLSEIKSGHVPSLINDIAKEIIEAINEAQ
;
A
#
# COMPACT_ATOMS: atom_id res chain seq x y z
N MET A 1 44.59 -90.59 24.36
CA MET A 1 43.77 -89.64 25.16
C MET A 1 44.00 -88.23 24.63
N ALA A 2 42.91 -87.46 24.60
CA ALA A 2 42.68 -86.24 23.84
C ALA A 2 43.60 -85.05 24.18
N ARG A 3 43.70 -84.08 23.25
CA ARG A 3 43.88 -82.67 23.60
C ARG A 3 43.20 -81.70 22.62
N SER A 4 42.58 -80.72 23.27
CA SER A 4 41.79 -79.57 22.85
C SER A 4 42.50 -78.57 21.92
N SER A 5 41.71 -77.84 21.12
CA SER A 5 42.05 -76.45 20.79
C SER A 5 40.80 -75.55 20.73
N LYS A 6 41.00 -74.30 21.18
CA LYS A 6 40.04 -73.23 21.47
C LYS A 6 39.46 -72.54 20.21
N SER A 7 38.24 -72.02 20.32
CA SER A 7 37.71 -70.98 19.41
C SER A 7 37.32 -69.72 20.19
N LYS A 8 37.79 -68.56 19.71
CA LYS A 8 37.50 -67.20 20.20
C LYS A 8 36.13 -66.73 19.69
N LYS A 9 35.34 -66.06 20.52
CA LYS A 9 34.19 -65.25 20.05
C LYS A 9 34.27 -63.82 20.59
N LYS A 10 34.13 -62.87 19.66
CA LYS A 10 34.32 -61.42 19.79
C LYS A 10 33.26 -60.74 20.66
N THR A 11 33.71 -59.80 21.48
CA THR A 11 32.93 -58.75 22.16
C THR A 11 32.38 -57.76 21.14
N LYS A 12 31.12 -57.33 21.30
CA LYS A 12 30.51 -56.23 20.54
C LYS A 12 30.00 -55.19 21.54
N ASN A 13 30.73 -54.08 21.67
CA ASN A 13 30.32 -52.90 22.44
C ASN A 13 29.21 -52.16 21.68
N ASN A 14 28.13 -51.80 22.39
CA ASN A 14 27.00 -51.02 21.88
C ASN A 14 27.00 -49.58 22.44
N ASP A 15 28.16 -48.93 22.49
CA ASP A 15 28.28 -47.55 22.96
C ASP A 15 28.30 -46.56 21.80
N SER A 16 27.16 -46.35 21.15
CA SER A 16 27.08 -45.29 20.13
C SER A 16 25.67 -44.74 19.85
N LYS A 17 24.74 -44.81 20.81
CA LYS A 17 23.38 -44.25 20.62
C LYS A 17 22.98 -43.13 21.58
N LEU A 18 23.68 -42.92 22.70
CA LEU A 18 23.34 -41.84 23.64
C LEU A 18 24.01 -40.48 23.34
N ILE A 19 25.11 -40.46 22.59
CA ILE A 19 25.86 -39.21 22.31
C ILE A 19 25.16 -38.34 21.25
N TYR A 20 24.34 -38.93 20.37
CA TYR A 20 23.67 -38.19 19.28
C TYR A 20 22.36 -37.54 19.68
N VAL A 21 21.76 -37.95 20.80
CA VAL A 21 20.48 -37.43 21.31
C VAL A 21 20.50 -35.90 21.51
N PRO A 22 21.51 -35.29 22.16
CA PRO A 22 21.53 -33.83 22.32
C PRO A 22 21.68 -33.08 20.99
N PHE A 23 22.39 -33.63 20.00
CA PHE A 23 22.57 -32.99 18.69
C PHE A 23 21.31 -33.05 17.81
N VAL A 24 20.56 -34.16 17.88
CA VAL A 24 19.28 -34.28 17.17
C VAL A 24 18.23 -33.34 17.77
N ILE A 25 18.18 -33.21 19.10
CA ILE A 25 17.28 -32.26 19.77
C ILE A 25 17.63 -30.81 19.38
N LEU A 26 18.92 -30.45 19.37
CA LEU A 26 19.36 -29.12 18.97
C LEU A 26 19.01 -28.80 17.50
N ALA A 27 19.18 -29.78 16.59
CA ALA A 27 18.82 -29.60 15.18
C ALA A 27 17.31 -29.42 14.97
N ILE A 28 16.47 -30.10 15.76
CA ILE A 28 15.01 -29.92 15.73
C ILE A 28 14.63 -28.53 16.27
N ILE A 29 15.27 -28.06 17.35
CA ILE A 29 15.00 -26.73 17.92
C ILE A 29 15.41 -25.63 16.93
N VAL A 30 16.59 -25.74 16.32
CA VAL A 30 17.05 -24.79 15.30
C VAL A 30 16.15 -24.86 14.05
N GLY A 31 15.73 -26.05 13.63
CA GLY A 31 14.76 -26.22 12.55
C GLY A 31 13.40 -25.58 12.84
N LEU A 32 12.89 -25.69 14.07
CA LEU A 32 11.66 -25.03 14.51
C LEU A 32 11.82 -23.51 14.52
N PHE A 33 12.92 -22.97 15.06
CA PHE A 33 13.17 -21.52 15.09
C PHE A 33 13.41 -20.90 13.71
N ILE A 34 14.00 -21.65 12.77
CA ILE A 34 14.22 -21.19 11.38
C ILE A 34 12.95 -21.37 10.52
N ALA A 35 12.09 -22.34 10.81
CA ALA A 35 10.84 -22.56 10.06
C ALA A 35 9.66 -21.71 10.57
N LEU A 36 9.68 -21.24 11.82
CA LEU A 36 8.61 -20.41 12.41
C LEU A 36 8.36 -19.04 11.73
N PRO A 37 9.32 -18.37 11.06
CA PRO A 37 9.02 -17.18 10.26
C PRO A 37 8.43 -17.51 8.88
N TYR A 38 8.49 -18.77 8.42
CA TYR A 38 8.16 -19.17 7.04
C TYR A 38 6.85 -19.94 6.89
N VAL A 39 6.14 -20.23 7.98
CA VAL A 39 4.75 -20.65 7.91
C VAL A 39 3.88 -19.39 7.97
N HIS A 40 3.72 -18.72 6.84
CA HIS A 40 2.56 -17.86 6.64
C HIS A 40 1.33 -18.75 6.71
N SER A 41 0.72 -18.80 7.90
CA SER A 41 -0.64 -19.26 8.05
C SER A 41 -1.48 -18.36 7.14
N SER A 42 -2.01 -18.93 6.05
CA SER A 42 -3.08 -18.34 5.26
C SER A 42 -4.34 -18.31 6.13
N ASN A 43 -4.32 -17.45 7.14
CA ASN A 43 -5.47 -17.09 7.94
C ASN A 43 -6.07 -15.86 7.28
N THR A 44 -6.83 -16.09 6.21
CA THR A 44 -7.83 -15.12 5.76
C THR A 44 -8.75 -14.87 6.96
N PRO A 45 -8.82 -13.64 7.52
CA PRO A 45 -9.80 -13.34 8.55
C PRO A 45 -11.16 -13.26 7.85
N SER A 46 -11.87 -14.38 7.82
CA SER A 46 -13.30 -14.40 7.53
C SER A 46 -14.04 -13.83 8.73
N SER A 47 -14.20 -12.50 8.78
CA SER A 47 -15.37 -11.82 9.37
C SER A 47 -15.16 -10.30 9.41
N ILE A 48 -15.65 -9.58 8.41
CA ILE A 48 -16.19 -8.23 8.61
C ILE A 48 -17.63 -8.27 8.11
N SER A 49 -18.54 -7.92 9.02
CA SER A 49 -19.98 -7.93 8.87
C SER A 49 -20.45 -7.10 7.67
N SER A 50 -21.53 -7.60 7.07
CA SER A 50 -22.25 -7.06 5.93
C SER A 50 -22.88 -5.70 6.19
N THR A 51 -22.32 -4.65 5.59
CA THR A 51 -23.04 -3.47 5.08
C THR A 51 -22.26 -2.96 3.85
N GLN A 52 -22.66 -3.39 2.65
CA GLN A 52 -22.14 -2.91 1.34
C GLN A 52 -20.63 -2.56 1.30
N ASN A 53 -19.73 -3.54 1.43
CA ASN A 53 -18.29 -3.30 1.38
C ASN A 53 -17.78 -3.39 -0.07
N ASN A 54 -17.49 -2.26 -0.72
CA ASN A 54 -16.80 -2.21 -2.02
C ASN A 54 -15.30 -2.56 -1.92
N GLY A 55 -14.84 -3.11 -0.80
CA GLY A 55 -13.41 -3.31 -0.53
C GLY A 55 -12.68 -1.97 -0.38
N PRO A 56 -11.36 -1.93 -0.57
CA PRO A 56 -10.60 -0.68 -0.54
C PRO A 56 -10.82 0.21 -1.78
N LEU A 57 -11.68 -0.19 -2.73
CA LEU A 57 -11.96 0.60 -3.92
C LEU A 57 -12.89 1.77 -3.55
N SER A 58 -12.34 2.97 -3.62
CA SER A 58 -13.00 4.24 -3.32
C SER A 58 -13.45 4.46 -1.88
N ASP A 59 -13.14 3.52 -0.98
CA ASP A 59 -13.41 3.61 0.45
C ASP A 59 -12.10 3.34 1.22
N LEU A 60 -11.83 4.12 2.28
CA LEU A 60 -10.68 3.89 3.15
C LEU A 60 -11.02 2.80 4.17
N VAL A 61 -10.46 1.61 4.00
CA VAL A 61 -10.80 0.45 4.82
C VAL A 61 -9.60 -0.14 5.55
N LYS A 62 -9.83 -0.65 6.75
CA LYS A 62 -8.81 -1.40 7.50
C LYS A 62 -8.63 -2.79 6.89
N ILE A 63 -7.50 -3.02 6.24
CA ILE A 63 -7.18 -4.30 5.59
C ILE A 63 -6.44 -5.28 6.52
N SER A 64 -5.86 -4.79 7.62
CA SER A 64 -5.14 -5.64 8.58
C SER A 64 -5.15 -5.03 9.98
N ASN A 65 -5.21 -5.90 11.00
CA ASN A 65 -4.97 -5.53 12.41
C ASN A 65 -3.48 -5.51 12.77
N VAL A 66 -2.61 -5.87 11.82
CA VAL A 66 -1.15 -5.83 11.96
C VAL A 66 -0.61 -4.68 11.14
N GLY A 67 0.22 -3.86 11.78
CA GLY A 67 1.00 -2.81 11.15
C GLY A 67 2.33 -3.28 10.58
N TYR A 68 2.90 -2.47 9.69
CA TYR A 68 4.23 -2.68 9.14
C TYR A 68 5.28 -1.70 9.71
N ALA A 69 4.90 -0.85 10.67
CA ALA A 69 5.79 0.15 11.26
C ALA A 69 5.50 0.39 12.76
N ASN A 70 6.53 0.81 13.50
CA ASN A 70 6.45 1.15 14.93
C ASN A 70 5.84 2.54 15.19
N THR A 71 5.77 3.37 14.16
CA THR A 71 5.10 4.66 14.18
C THR A 71 4.20 4.73 12.94
N THR A 72 3.24 5.66 12.92
CA THR A 72 2.34 5.76 11.78
C THR A 72 3.06 6.27 10.54
N GLN A 73 2.92 5.53 9.45
CA GLN A 73 3.46 5.83 8.13
C GLN A 73 2.29 5.94 7.16
N VAL A 74 2.28 7.02 6.39
CA VAL A 74 1.29 7.30 5.35
C VAL A 74 2.02 7.26 4.01
N TYR A 75 1.58 6.41 3.09
CA TYR A 75 2.12 6.29 1.74
C TYR A 75 1.07 6.70 0.73
N PHE A 76 1.41 7.64 -0.14
CA PHE A 76 0.59 8.04 -1.28
C PHE A 76 1.28 7.66 -2.57
N ILE A 77 0.77 6.63 -3.24
CA ILE A 77 1.29 6.13 -4.51
C ILE A 77 0.34 6.62 -5.60
N SER A 78 0.85 7.38 -6.56
CA SER A 78 0.04 7.94 -7.64
C SER A 78 0.90 8.21 -8.87
N TRP A 79 0.41 8.96 -9.84
CA TRP A 79 1.19 9.45 -10.97
C TRP A 79 0.79 10.88 -11.30
N TYR A 80 1.68 11.63 -11.97
CA TYR A 80 1.51 13.08 -12.12
C TYR A 80 0.22 13.48 -12.84
N GLY A 81 -0.27 12.65 -13.75
CA GLY A 81 -1.50 12.91 -14.50
C GLY A 81 -2.77 12.34 -13.91
N CYS A 82 -2.72 11.65 -12.75
CA CYS A 82 -3.85 10.86 -12.27
C CYS A 82 -5.04 11.72 -11.85
N PRO A 83 -6.23 11.58 -12.46
CA PRO A 83 -7.44 12.25 -11.98
C PRO A 83 -7.85 11.82 -10.56
N PHE A 84 -7.67 10.53 -10.24
CA PHE A 84 -8.00 9.98 -8.91
C PHE A 84 -7.03 10.49 -7.85
N GLY A 85 -5.74 10.54 -8.17
CA GLY A 85 -4.71 11.15 -7.33
C GLY A 85 -4.94 12.64 -7.12
N ALA A 86 -5.33 13.37 -8.16
CA ALA A 86 -5.69 14.79 -8.05
C ALA A 86 -6.84 14.99 -7.06
N ALA A 87 -7.90 14.18 -7.13
CA ALA A 87 -9.03 14.27 -6.21
C ALA A 87 -8.66 13.96 -4.75
N LEU A 88 -7.92 12.86 -4.51
CA LEU A 88 -7.50 12.45 -3.18
C LEU A 88 -6.45 13.38 -2.55
N SER A 89 -5.67 14.09 -3.36
CA SER A 89 -4.61 14.98 -2.86
C SER A 89 -5.12 16.11 -1.97
N TRP A 90 -6.36 16.57 -2.16
CA TRP A 90 -6.97 17.64 -1.37
C TRP A 90 -7.25 17.26 0.08
N PRO A 91 -8.09 16.23 0.37
CA PRO A 91 -8.34 15.83 1.75
C PRO A 91 -7.07 15.30 2.43
N LEU A 92 -6.18 14.65 1.68
CA LEU A 92 -4.89 14.19 2.21
C LEU A 92 -3.99 15.37 2.63
N TYR A 93 -3.94 16.45 1.82
CA TYR A 93 -3.22 17.66 2.19
C TYR A 93 -3.75 18.24 3.50
N ILE A 94 -5.08 18.38 3.65
CA ILE A 94 -5.71 18.87 4.88
C ILE A 94 -5.35 17.97 6.07
N ALA A 95 -5.55 16.65 5.94
CA ALA A 95 -5.29 15.70 7.02
C ALA A 95 -3.84 15.75 7.52
N LEU A 96 -2.88 15.85 6.60
CA LEU A 96 -1.45 15.85 6.96
C LEU A 96 -0.97 17.14 7.64
N GLN A 97 -1.72 18.25 7.52
CA GLN A 97 -1.35 19.50 8.20
C GLN A 97 -1.40 19.40 9.73
N ASP A 98 -2.19 18.47 10.28
CA ASP A 98 -2.26 18.20 11.72
C ASP A 98 -0.99 17.53 12.25
N TYR A 99 -0.18 16.95 11.36
CA TYR A 99 0.95 16.09 11.72
C TYR A 99 2.32 16.63 11.28
N GLY A 100 2.34 17.70 10.49
CA GLY A 100 3.57 18.30 9.99
C GLY A 100 3.35 19.42 8.98
N ASN A 101 4.45 20.00 8.50
CA ASN A 101 4.41 20.99 7.45
C ASN A 101 4.42 20.31 6.07
N VAL A 102 3.34 20.48 5.31
CA VAL A 102 3.13 19.90 3.99
C VAL A 102 3.42 20.94 2.91
N SER A 103 4.35 20.66 2.00
CA SER A 103 4.63 21.48 0.82
C SER A 103 4.02 20.85 -0.42
N VAL A 104 3.28 21.66 -1.18
CA VAL A 104 2.57 21.25 -2.39
C VAL A 104 2.74 22.28 -3.49
N VAL A 105 2.61 21.84 -4.74
CA VAL A 105 2.36 22.70 -5.90
C VAL A 105 1.01 22.36 -6.52
N THR A 106 0.31 23.36 -7.04
CA THR A 106 -0.97 23.16 -7.72
C THR A 106 -0.73 22.51 -9.08
N HIS A 107 -1.59 21.57 -9.46
CA HIS A 107 -1.51 20.86 -10.73
C HIS A 107 -2.91 20.57 -11.28
N TYR A 108 -2.95 20.08 -12.52
CA TYR A 108 -4.14 19.51 -13.15
C TYR A 108 -3.82 18.13 -13.71
N SER A 109 -4.70 17.17 -13.45
CA SER A 109 -4.59 15.84 -14.05
C SER A 109 -4.71 15.90 -15.57
N ILE A 110 -4.53 14.76 -16.25
CA ILE A 110 -4.99 14.65 -17.64
C ILE A 110 -6.51 14.80 -17.72
N THR A 111 -6.96 15.19 -18.91
CA THR A 111 -8.38 15.14 -19.31
C THR A 111 -8.72 13.70 -19.71
N GLU A 112 -9.75 13.13 -19.11
CA GLU A 112 -10.27 11.81 -19.49
C GLU A 112 -11.71 11.95 -20.01
N PRO A 113 -12.10 11.32 -21.14
CA PRO A 113 -13.44 11.50 -21.71
C PRO A 113 -14.60 11.12 -20.78
N ASP A 114 -14.37 10.19 -19.86
CA ASP A 114 -15.31 9.75 -18.83
C ASP A 114 -15.34 10.70 -17.61
N ILE A 115 -14.43 11.67 -17.54
CA ILE A 115 -14.37 12.71 -16.50
C ILE A 115 -14.69 14.06 -17.13
N ASP A 116 -15.83 14.64 -16.76
CA ASP A 116 -16.30 15.93 -17.28
C ASP A 116 -16.27 16.03 -18.82
N ASN A 117 -16.60 14.93 -19.50
CA ASN A 117 -16.56 14.81 -20.97
C ASN A 117 -15.19 15.16 -21.59
N GLY A 118 -14.10 15.04 -20.84
CA GLY A 118 -12.74 15.38 -21.28
C GLY A 118 -12.50 16.88 -21.49
N LEU A 119 -13.33 17.75 -20.91
CA LEU A 119 -13.25 19.20 -21.12
C LEU A 119 -12.09 19.86 -20.35
N GLN A 120 -11.78 19.36 -19.15
CA GLN A 120 -10.77 19.93 -18.27
C GLN A 120 -10.10 18.86 -17.41
N GLY A 121 -8.83 19.08 -17.08
CA GLY A 121 -8.13 18.27 -16.10
C GLY A 121 -8.70 18.49 -14.70
N VAL A 122 -8.57 17.49 -13.83
CA VAL A 122 -9.02 17.58 -12.45
C VAL A 122 -8.04 18.43 -11.65
N PRO A 123 -8.51 19.47 -10.96
CA PRO A 123 -7.70 20.23 -10.02
C PRO A 123 -7.07 19.33 -8.96
N GLY A 124 -5.77 19.48 -8.71
CA GLY A 124 -5.06 18.66 -7.73
C GLY A 124 -3.82 19.32 -7.16
N LEU A 125 -3.17 18.61 -6.25
CA LEU A 125 -1.92 18.98 -5.62
C LEU A 125 -0.84 17.92 -5.91
N ILE A 126 0.38 18.37 -6.15
CA ILE A 126 1.57 17.53 -6.14
C ILE A 126 2.32 17.79 -4.85
N PHE A 127 2.51 16.74 -4.05
CA PHE A 127 3.33 16.79 -2.85
C PHE A 127 4.80 16.92 -3.23
N THR A 128 5.49 17.85 -2.59
CA THR A 128 6.92 18.12 -2.85
C THR A 128 7.79 17.95 -1.63
N LYS A 129 7.21 18.08 -0.43
CA LYS A 129 7.92 17.88 0.83
C LYS A 129 6.95 17.67 1.99
N PHE A 130 7.36 16.88 2.96
CA PHE A 130 6.72 16.80 4.27
C PHE A 130 7.78 16.86 5.37
N ASN A 131 7.58 17.76 6.34
CA ASN A 131 8.40 17.78 7.55
C ASN A 131 7.50 17.42 8.73
N SER A 132 7.67 16.21 9.26
CA SER A 132 6.90 15.76 10.41
C SER A 132 7.18 16.60 11.65
N THR A 133 6.13 16.90 12.41
CA THR A 133 6.20 17.48 13.76
C THR A 133 5.61 16.52 14.81
N SER A 134 5.35 15.27 14.43
CA SER A 134 4.66 14.25 15.23
C SER A 134 5.29 12.86 15.02
N ASN A 135 4.62 11.79 15.48
CA ASN A 135 5.01 10.40 15.19
C ASN A 135 4.51 9.89 13.83
N VAL A 136 3.91 10.76 13.01
CA VAL A 136 3.44 10.40 11.67
C VAL A 136 4.49 10.79 10.65
N ALA A 137 4.85 9.87 9.75
CA ALA A 137 5.66 10.16 8.57
C ALA A 137 4.81 10.01 7.31
N PHE A 138 5.10 10.83 6.30
CA PHE A 138 4.41 10.81 5.01
C PHE A 138 5.41 10.62 3.88
N HIS A 139 5.13 9.64 3.04
CA HIS A 139 5.89 9.27 1.85
C HIS A 139 4.96 9.40 0.65
N PHE A 140 5.45 9.98 -0.43
CA PHE A 140 4.71 10.10 -1.67
C PHE A 140 5.59 9.66 -2.83
N LEU A 141 5.02 8.86 -3.72
CA LEU A 141 5.69 8.36 -4.91
C LEU A 141 4.79 8.58 -6.13
N TYR A 142 5.32 9.30 -7.11
CA TYR A 142 4.69 9.44 -8.42
C TYR A 142 5.38 8.47 -9.38
N ILE A 143 4.69 7.43 -9.85
CA ILE A 143 5.31 6.32 -10.61
C ILE A 143 5.28 6.49 -12.13
N TYR A 144 4.47 7.44 -12.65
CA TYR A 144 4.43 7.79 -14.07
C TYR A 144 4.42 9.30 -14.30
N ASN A 145 4.85 9.72 -15.49
CA ASN A 145 4.80 11.10 -15.97
C ASN A 145 3.35 11.58 -16.21
N GLN A 146 3.15 12.85 -16.53
CA GLN A 146 1.82 13.45 -16.73
C GLN A 146 0.92 12.69 -17.70
N ASN A 147 1.44 11.99 -18.72
CA ASN A 147 0.62 11.44 -19.81
C ASN A 147 0.53 9.91 -19.81
N LEU A 148 1.02 9.24 -18.76
CA LEU A 148 1.06 7.77 -18.68
C LEU A 148 1.84 7.15 -19.85
N THR A 149 2.91 7.81 -20.29
CA THR A 149 3.73 7.34 -21.42
C THR A 149 5.14 6.92 -20.99
N ALA A 150 5.61 7.41 -19.85
CA ALA A 150 6.90 7.09 -19.28
C ALA A 150 6.87 7.17 -17.74
N THR A 151 7.90 6.66 -17.08
CA THR A 151 8.21 6.96 -15.68
C THR A 151 8.56 8.45 -15.50
N PRO A 152 8.62 8.99 -14.27
CA PRO A 152 9.06 10.36 -14.03
C PRO A 152 10.47 10.67 -14.56
N SER A 153 11.35 9.67 -14.54
CA SER A 153 12.72 9.76 -15.06
C SER A 153 12.80 9.67 -16.59
N GLY A 154 11.66 9.44 -17.27
CA GLY A 154 11.57 9.40 -18.73
C GLY A 154 11.73 8.01 -19.36
N VAL A 155 11.69 6.92 -18.57
CA VAL A 155 11.72 5.56 -19.10
C VAL A 155 10.37 5.22 -19.76
N PRO A 156 10.30 4.95 -21.07
CA PRO A 156 9.03 4.69 -21.76
C PRO A 156 8.31 3.44 -21.25
N LEU A 157 6.97 3.50 -21.15
CA LEU A 157 6.18 2.38 -20.62
C LEU A 157 5.97 1.24 -21.61
N ASN A 158 5.84 1.53 -22.91
CA ASN A 158 5.70 0.54 -23.99
C ASN A 158 4.66 -0.57 -23.70
N ASN A 159 3.46 -0.20 -23.25
CA ASN A 159 2.37 -1.10 -22.84
C ASN A 159 2.69 -2.02 -21.64
N ASN A 160 3.72 -1.71 -20.85
CA ASN A 160 4.12 -2.44 -19.65
C ASN A 160 3.94 -1.59 -18.38
N ALA A 161 2.97 -0.68 -18.37
CA ALA A 161 2.81 0.27 -17.26
C ALA A 161 2.63 -0.44 -15.91
N VAL A 162 1.80 -1.50 -15.83
CA VAL A 162 1.63 -2.28 -14.58
C VAL A 162 2.95 -2.81 -14.03
N SER A 163 3.76 -3.49 -14.83
CA SER A 163 5.02 -4.09 -14.36
C SER A 163 6.09 -3.03 -14.05
N ILE A 164 6.14 -1.95 -14.83
CA ILE A 164 7.05 -0.82 -14.59
C ILE A 164 6.65 -0.07 -13.31
N GLY A 165 5.37 0.20 -13.09
CA GLY A 165 4.88 0.84 -11.88
C GLY A 165 5.16 0.03 -10.63
N LEU A 166 4.94 -1.29 -10.69
CA LEU A 166 5.34 -2.21 -9.63
C LEU A 166 6.85 -2.16 -9.35
N GLN A 167 7.68 -2.04 -10.39
CA GLN A 167 9.12 -1.92 -10.25
C GLN A 167 9.52 -0.58 -9.60
N GLU A 168 8.93 0.53 -10.01
CA GLU A 168 9.13 1.85 -9.38
C GLU A 168 8.76 1.81 -7.88
N ILE A 169 7.65 1.16 -7.51
CA ILE A 169 7.28 0.99 -6.09
C ILE A 169 8.31 0.14 -5.36
N LYS A 170 8.75 -0.98 -5.96
CA LYS A 170 9.71 -1.89 -5.35
C LYS A 170 11.08 -1.24 -5.11
N ASP A 171 11.48 -0.31 -5.98
CA ASP A 171 12.79 0.35 -5.92
C ASP A 171 12.81 1.54 -4.95
N ASN A 172 11.66 2.16 -4.69
CA ASN A 172 11.58 3.41 -3.92
C ASN A 172 10.88 3.26 -2.56
N GLU A 173 10.10 2.20 -2.34
CA GLU A 173 9.30 2.01 -1.12
C GLU A 173 9.65 0.71 -0.37
N PRO A 174 9.33 0.61 0.92
CA PRO A 174 9.45 -0.64 1.65
C PRO A 174 8.67 -1.77 1.00
N TYR A 175 9.23 -2.98 1.05
CA TYR A 175 8.68 -4.14 0.35
C TYR A 175 7.20 -4.48 0.69
N PHE A 176 6.71 -4.10 1.87
CA PHE A 176 5.31 -4.29 2.22
C PHE A 176 4.36 -3.40 1.39
N VAL A 177 4.79 -2.20 0.99
CA VAL A 177 4.01 -1.30 0.12
C VAL A 177 3.79 -1.97 -1.23
N TYR A 178 4.87 -2.49 -1.83
CA TYR A 178 4.81 -3.30 -3.05
C TYR A 178 3.84 -4.48 -2.90
N ASN A 179 3.92 -5.25 -1.80
CA ASN A 179 3.05 -6.42 -1.61
C ASN A 179 1.58 -6.05 -1.49
N ILE A 180 1.25 -4.96 -0.80
CA ILE A 180 -0.13 -4.47 -0.68
C ILE A 180 -0.66 -4.07 -2.06
N ILE A 181 0.09 -3.27 -2.82
CA ILE A 181 -0.31 -2.85 -4.17
C ILE A 181 -0.45 -4.05 -5.09
N TYR A 182 0.52 -4.96 -5.11
CA TYR A 182 0.44 -6.18 -5.91
C TYR A 182 -0.79 -7.03 -5.55
N GLN A 183 -1.05 -7.23 -4.26
CA GLN A 183 -2.19 -8.01 -3.81
C GLN A 183 -3.51 -7.39 -4.27
N TYR A 184 -3.75 -6.12 -3.91
CA TYR A 184 -5.05 -5.49 -4.05
C TYR A 184 -5.30 -4.89 -5.44
N GLU A 185 -4.27 -4.55 -6.20
CA GLU A 185 -4.44 -3.95 -7.53
C GLU A 185 -4.23 -4.93 -8.69
N VAL A 186 -3.39 -5.95 -8.50
CA VAL A 186 -2.92 -6.82 -9.60
C VAL A 186 -3.39 -8.26 -9.44
N ASN A 187 -3.47 -8.78 -8.22
CA ASN A 187 -3.79 -10.18 -7.96
C ASN A 187 -5.27 -10.42 -7.61
N GLU A 188 -5.92 -9.47 -6.94
CA GLU A 188 -7.32 -9.57 -6.54
C GLU A 188 -8.26 -8.84 -7.51
N THR A 189 -9.43 -9.44 -7.78
CA THR A 189 -10.53 -8.80 -8.51
C THR A 189 -11.63 -8.46 -7.51
N PHE A 190 -11.94 -7.16 -7.35
CA PHE A 190 -13.00 -6.72 -6.46
C PHE A 190 -14.40 -7.07 -6.99
N PRO A 191 -15.40 -7.26 -6.11
CA PRO A 191 -16.77 -7.49 -6.52
C PRO A 191 -17.27 -6.42 -7.51
N GLY A 192 -17.80 -6.86 -8.64
CA GLY A 192 -18.32 -5.97 -9.69
C GLY A 192 -17.33 -5.62 -10.79
N LEU A 193 -16.03 -5.93 -10.63
CA LEU A 193 -15.03 -5.77 -11.69
C LEU A 193 -14.87 -7.06 -12.51
N LEU A 194 -14.42 -6.92 -13.76
CA LEU A 194 -14.16 -8.05 -14.67
C LEU A 194 -12.71 -8.54 -14.59
N ALA A 195 -11.79 -7.67 -14.19
CA ALA A 195 -10.38 -7.94 -13.97
C ALA A 195 -9.87 -7.17 -12.72
N PRO A 196 -8.66 -7.48 -12.23
CA PRO A 196 -8.02 -6.65 -11.20
C PRO A 196 -7.94 -5.19 -11.65
N ILE A 197 -8.07 -4.25 -10.72
CA ILE A 197 -8.21 -2.82 -11.02
C ILE A 197 -7.06 -2.26 -11.87
N ALA A 198 -5.84 -2.78 -11.72
CA ALA A 198 -4.71 -2.37 -12.56
C ALA A 198 -4.91 -2.67 -14.06
N TYR A 199 -5.82 -3.58 -14.40
CA TYR A 199 -6.13 -3.98 -15.77
C TYR A 199 -7.44 -3.40 -16.31
N GLU A 200 -8.24 -2.74 -15.47
CA GLU A 200 -9.48 -2.07 -15.88
C GLU A 200 -9.20 -0.73 -16.59
N GLY A 201 -8.06 -0.09 -16.31
CA GLY A 201 -7.64 1.14 -16.97
C GLY A 201 -7.25 0.95 -18.44
N HIS A 202 -7.36 2.03 -19.23
CA HIS A 202 -6.97 2.06 -20.65
C HIS A 202 -5.96 3.20 -20.91
N PRO A 203 -4.64 2.92 -20.96
CA PRO A 203 -3.99 1.61 -20.86
C PRO A 203 -4.00 1.04 -19.43
N SER A 204 -3.79 -0.27 -19.28
CA SER A 204 -3.66 -0.92 -17.96
C SER A 204 -2.46 -0.35 -17.19
N HIS A 205 -2.66 0.07 -15.94
CA HIS A 205 -1.65 0.70 -15.10
C HIS A 205 -2.03 0.57 -13.61
N ILE A 206 -1.05 0.68 -12.71
CA ILE A 206 -1.29 0.80 -11.27
C ILE A 206 -2.06 2.11 -10.98
N ALA A 207 -3.15 2.00 -10.22
CA ALA A 207 -4.01 3.10 -9.83
C ALA A 207 -3.36 3.95 -8.72
N THR A 208 -4.08 4.98 -8.26
CA THR A 208 -3.69 5.71 -7.05
C THR A 208 -4.03 4.88 -5.81
N ALA A 209 -3.14 4.86 -4.83
CA ALA A 209 -3.39 4.24 -3.54
C ALA A 209 -2.92 5.12 -2.37
N LEU A 210 -3.69 5.10 -1.29
CA LEU A 210 -3.31 5.62 0.02
C LEU A 210 -3.22 4.45 1.00
N ILE A 211 -2.04 4.27 1.58
CA ILE A 211 -1.78 3.26 2.61
C ILE A 211 -1.44 3.97 3.91
N ILE A 212 -2.15 3.65 4.98
CA ILE A 212 -1.86 4.14 6.32
C ILE A 212 -1.53 2.93 7.18
N THR A 213 -0.34 2.87 7.76
CA THR A 213 0.08 1.73 8.59
C THR A 213 0.78 2.20 9.86
N GLY A 214 0.56 1.51 10.96
CA GLY A 214 1.20 1.79 12.25
C GLY A 214 0.94 0.63 13.21
N PRO A 215 1.40 0.70 14.47
CA PRO A 215 1.35 -0.42 15.41
C PRO A 215 -0.01 -1.14 15.54
N LYS A 216 -1.12 -0.45 15.27
CA LYS A 216 -2.49 -0.97 15.46
C LYS A 216 -3.20 -1.43 14.17
N GLY A 217 -2.54 -1.38 13.02
CA GLY A 217 -3.08 -1.94 11.79
C GLY A 217 -2.64 -1.24 10.52
N THR A 218 -3.29 -1.62 9.43
CA THR A 218 -3.08 -1.06 8.09
C THR A 218 -4.42 -0.79 7.41
N TRP A 219 -4.55 0.40 6.83
CA TRP A 219 -5.68 0.87 6.04
C TRP A 219 -5.22 1.10 4.61
N LEU A 220 -6.15 0.89 3.68
CA LEU A 220 -5.94 1.05 2.25
C LEU A 220 -7.15 1.73 1.63
N LEU A 221 -6.88 2.69 0.75
CA LEU A 221 -7.81 3.22 -0.22
C LEU A 221 -7.14 3.12 -1.60
N ILE A 222 -7.87 2.62 -2.59
CA ILE A 222 -7.50 2.60 -4.01
C ILE A 222 -8.47 3.51 -4.77
N GLY A 223 -7.92 4.35 -5.64
CA GLY A 223 -8.67 5.32 -6.44
C GLY A 223 -8.88 6.65 -5.71
N TYR A 224 -10.14 7.06 -5.58
CA TYR A 224 -10.55 8.33 -4.95
C TYR A 224 -11.58 8.06 -3.85
N PRO A 225 -11.64 8.87 -2.79
CA PRO A 225 -12.61 8.69 -1.72
C PRO A 225 -14.02 9.05 -2.21
N ASN A 226 -14.99 8.15 -2.05
CA ASN A 226 -16.41 8.42 -2.35
C ASN A 226 -17.03 9.28 -1.23
N PRO A 227 -17.82 10.34 -1.52
CA PRO A 227 -18.27 10.85 -2.82
C PRO A 227 -17.42 11.95 -3.46
N LEU A 228 -16.17 12.13 -3.02
CA LEU A 228 -15.23 13.09 -3.59
C LEU A 228 -14.58 12.55 -4.90
N THR A 229 -15.42 12.36 -5.92
CA THR A 229 -14.98 11.97 -7.26
C THR A 229 -14.18 13.09 -7.96
N PRO A 230 -13.39 12.78 -9.00
CA PRO A 230 -12.85 13.76 -9.96
C PRO A 230 -13.84 14.86 -10.39
N SER A 231 -15.03 14.48 -10.82
CA SER A 231 -16.08 15.40 -11.27
C SER A 231 -16.63 16.26 -10.13
N THR A 232 -16.66 15.72 -8.91
CA THR A 232 -17.05 16.45 -7.70
C THR A 232 -16.04 17.57 -7.40
N ILE A 233 -14.74 17.30 -7.52
CA ILE A 233 -13.69 18.31 -7.34
C ILE A 233 -13.81 19.44 -8.36
N ILE A 234 -14.01 19.08 -9.64
CA ILE A 234 -14.27 20.06 -10.71
C ILE A 234 -15.45 20.97 -10.35
N SER A 235 -16.54 20.38 -9.84
CA SER A 235 -17.76 21.10 -9.45
C SER A 235 -17.57 21.99 -8.22
N ILE A 236 -16.70 21.59 -7.28
CA ILE A 236 -16.34 22.39 -6.11
C ILE A 236 -15.57 23.64 -6.55
N ASN A 237 -14.48 23.45 -7.30
CA ASN A 237 -13.67 24.54 -7.82
C ASN A 237 -12.75 24.01 -8.93
N ASN A 238 -12.92 24.50 -10.16
CA ASN A 238 -12.08 24.11 -11.30
C ASN A 238 -10.71 24.80 -11.36
N SER A 239 -10.37 25.62 -10.36
CA SER A 239 -9.09 26.32 -10.26
C SER A 239 -8.27 25.79 -9.10
N SER A 240 -7.21 25.02 -9.38
CA SER A 240 -6.32 24.47 -8.34
C SER A 240 -5.68 25.56 -7.48
N SER A 241 -5.34 26.71 -8.08
CA SER A 241 -4.76 27.84 -7.36
C SER A 241 -5.77 28.57 -6.49
N GLN A 242 -7.00 28.73 -6.97
CA GLN A 242 -8.07 29.34 -6.18
C GLN A 242 -8.46 28.43 -5.01
N LEU A 243 -8.67 27.14 -5.26
CA LEU A 243 -9.03 26.17 -4.22
C LEU A 243 -7.95 26.08 -3.13
N LEU A 244 -6.67 26.05 -3.51
CA LEU A 244 -5.58 26.07 -2.53
C LEU A 244 -5.55 27.38 -1.72
N SER A 245 -5.84 28.52 -2.36
CA SER A 245 -5.90 29.82 -1.68
C SER A 245 -7.07 29.88 -0.69
N GLU A 246 -8.24 29.37 -1.06
CA GLU A 246 -9.43 29.28 -0.20
C GLU A 246 -9.14 28.42 1.03
N ILE A 247 -8.60 27.22 0.82
CA ILE A 247 -8.18 26.32 1.89
C ILE A 247 -7.17 26.98 2.84
N LYS A 248 -6.13 27.64 2.30
CA LYS A 248 -5.12 28.32 3.12
C LYS A 248 -5.68 29.51 3.91
N SER A 249 -6.79 30.09 3.45
CA SER A 249 -7.52 31.15 4.16
C SER A 249 -8.49 30.62 5.23
N GLY A 250 -8.58 29.30 5.41
CA GLY A 250 -9.47 28.63 6.37
C GLY A 250 -10.84 28.23 5.79
N HIS A 251 -11.08 28.47 4.49
CA HIS A 251 -12.31 28.08 3.82
C HIS A 251 -12.14 26.73 3.13
N VAL A 252 -12.30 25.64 3.89
CA VAL A 252 -12.22 24.28 3.35
C VAL A 252 -13.62 23.83 2.93
N PRO A 253 -13.84 23.42 1.66
CA PRO A 253 -15.11 22.84 1.23
C PRO A 253 -15.51 21.65 2.10
N SER A 254 -16.79 21.58 2.49
CA SER A 254 -17.26 20.62 3.52
C SER A 254 -16.92 19.18 3.17
N LEU A 255 -17.12 18.77 1.92
CA LEU A 255 -16.84 17.39 1.50
C LEU A 255 -15.34 17.06 1.57
N ILE A 256 -14.46 17.99 1.19
CA ILE A 256 -13.01 17.80 1.34
C ILE A 256 -12.65 17.68 2.82
N ASN A 257 -13.26 18.50 3.68
CA ASN A 257 -13.02 18.48 5.11
C ASN A 257 -13.53 17.19 5.78
N ASP A 258 -14.68 16.66 5.35
CA ASP A 258 -15.25 15.45 5.94
C ASP A 258 -14.40 14.22 5.59
N ILE A 259 -13.95 14.07 4.34
CA ILE A 259 -12.98 13.03 3.97
C ILE A 259 -11.63 13.22 4.67
N ALA A 260 -11.17 14.47 4.87
CA ALA A 260 -9.95 14.72 5.62
C ALA A 260 -10.04 14.19 7.07
N LYS A 261 -11.21 14.32 7.72
CA LYS A 261 -11.45 13.74 9.06
C LYS A 261 -11.39 12.22 9.04
N GLU A 262 -11.93 11.56 8.03
CA GLU A 262 -11.84 10.10 7.89
C GLU A 262 -10.37 9.63 7.76
N ILE A 263 -9.55 10.38 7.01
CA ILE A 263 -8.10 10.11 6.91
C ILE A 263 -7.41 10.34 8.26
N ILE A 264 -7.74 11.42 8.97
CA ILE A 264 -7.22 11.72 10.33
C ILE A 264 -7.60 10.59 11.30
N GLU A 265 -8.84 10.11 11.26
CA GLU A 265 -9.33 8.99 12.08
C GLU A 265 -8.49 7.74 11.82
N ALA A 266 -8.29 7.36 10.55
CA ALA A 266 -7.44 6.21 10.21
C ALA A 266 -5.98 6.38 10.65
N ILE A 267 -5.40 7.58 10.52
CA ILE A 267 -4.05 7.89 11.02
C ILE A 267 -3.98 7.72 12.54
N ASN A 268 -4.98 8.19 13.27
CA ASN A 268 -5.04 8.09 14.74
C ASN A 268 -5.30 6.66 15.21
N GLU A 269 -6.12 5.89 14.50
CA GLU A 269 -6.36 4.48 14.79
C GLU A 269 -5.13 3.62 14.53
N ALA A 270 -4.26 4.00 13.59
CA ALA A 270 -3.04 3.28 13.28
C ALA A 270 -1.92 3.45 14.33
N GLN A 271 -1.92 4.56 15.09
CA GLN A 271 -0.91 4.91 16.09
C GLN A 271 -0.82 3.94 17.26
#